data_AF-A0A8T5DL18-F1
#
_entry.id   AF-A0A8T5DL18-F1
#
_cell.length_a   1.000
_cell.length_b   1.000
_cell.length_c   1.000
_cell.angle_alpha   90.00
_cell.angle_beta   90.00
_cell.angle_gamma   90.00
#
_symmetry.space_group_name_H-M   'P 1'
#
loop_
_entity.id
_entity.type
_entity.pdbx_description
1 polymer ?
#
loop_
_entity_poly.entity_id
_entity_poly.type
_entity_poly.pdbx_seq_one_letter_code
_entity_poly.pdbx_strand_id
1 'polypeptide(L)' 'MVLSVSLTVYAGSSCKTDWQGYYVCTHDDGYETKTKTDWQGYDVTTDGKGNTQKCKTDWQGNYVCD' A
#
# COMPACT_ATOMS: atom_id res chain seq x y z
N MET A 1 -13.60 15.73 -34.21
CA MET A 1 -12.39 15.26 -33.51
C MET A 1 -12.84 14.79 -32.14
N VAL A 2 -13.03 13.49 -31.95
CA VAL A 2 -13.44 12.95 -30.65
C VAL A 2 -12.18 12.90 -29.80
N LEU A 3 -12.12 13.73 -28.76
CA LEU A 3 -11.01 13.70 -27.82
C LEU A 3 -11.16 12.43 -26.97
N SER A 4 -10.50 11.36 -27.39
CA SER A 4 -10.32 10.16 -26.57
C SER A 4 -9.37 10.52 -25.44
N VAL A 5 -9.91 10.97 -24.30
CA VAL A 5 -9.15 11.07 -23.06
C VAL A 5 -8.88 9.65 -22.62
N SER A 6 -7.70 9.14 -22.95
CA SER A 6 -7.15 7.93 -22.36
C SER A 6 -6.97 8.19 -20.86
N LEU A 7 -7.98 7.85 -20.07
CA LEU A 7 -7.79 7.61 -18.65
C LEU A 7 -6.88 6.38 -18.57
N THR A 8 -5.57 6.59 -18.49
CA THR A 8 -4.67 5.57 -17.95
C THR A 8 -5.08 5.35 -16.51
N VAL A 9 -6.09 4.49 -16.30
CA VAL A 9 -6.15 3.67 -15.09
C VAL A 9 -4.77 3.06 -15.02
N TYR A 10 -3.97 3.40 -14.02
CA TYR A 10 -2.72 2.70 -13.74
C TYR A 10 -3.13 1.26 -13.48
N ALA A 11 -3.14 0.45 -14.54
CA ALA A 11 -3.67 -0.91 -14.59
C ALA A 11 -2.67 -1.91 -13.99
N GLY A 12 -1.88 -1.44 -13.02
CA GLY A 12 -0.66 -2.11 -12.62
C GLY A 12 -0.40 -2.15 -11.15
N SER A 13 -1.43 -1.94 -10.33
CA SER A 13 -1.38 -2.21 -8.90
C SER A 13 -2.66 -2.96 -8.53
N SER A 14 -2.53 -4.19 -8.03
CA SER A 14 -3.65 -4.97 -7.50
C SER A 14 -3.44 -5.17 -6.00
N CYS A 15 -4.39 -4.71 -5.20
CA CYS A 15 -4.32 -4.85 -3.75
C CYS A 15 -5.43 -5.77 -3.24
N LYS A 16 -5.07 -6.69 -2.34
CA LYS A 16 -5.99 -7.63 -1.70
C LYS A 16 -5.65 -7.80 -0.22
N THR A 17 -6.68 -7.97 0.59
CA THR A 17 -6.48 -8.41 1.98
C THR A 17 -6.39 -9.93 2.02
N ASP A 18 -5.35 -10.46 2.65
CA ASP A 18 -5.22 -11.89 2.87
C ASP A 18 -6.01 -12.37 4.10
N TRP A 19 -6.06 -13.68 4.31
CA TRP A 19 -6.77 -14.30 5.43
C TRP A 19 -6.14 -13.99 6.80
N GLN A 20 -4.90 -13.50 6.84
CA GLN A 20 -4.17 -13.09 8.05
C GLN A 20 -4.34 -11.58 8.35
N GLY A 21 -5.09 -10.88 7.51
CA GLY A 21 -5.35 -9.45 7.60
C GLY A 21 -4.24 -8.55 7.06
N TYR A 22 -3.29 -9.07 6.29
CA TYR A 22 -2.34 -8.22 5.56
C TYR A 22 -3.00 -7.68 4.30
N TYR A 23 -2.85 -6.38 4.07
CA TYR A 23 -3.15 -5.71 2.83
C TYR A 23 -1.95 -5.84 1.89
N VAL A 24 -2.06 -6.72 0.90
CA VAL A 24 -0.98 -7.04 -0.04
C VAL A 24 -1.26 -6.33 -1.36
N CYS A 25 -0.37 -5.44 -1.77
CA CYS A 25 -0.41 -4.77 -3.06
C CYS A 25 0.69 -5.31 -3.97
N THR A 26 0.33 -5.80 -5.14
CA THR A 26 1.27 -6.26 -6.17
C THR A 26 1.22 -5.29 -7.35
N HIS A 27 2.39 -4.93 -7.86
CA HIS A 27 2.54 -4.06 -9.02
C HIS A 27 2.90 -4.85 -10.29
N ASP A 28 2.64 -4.27 -11.47
CA ASP A 28 2.93 -4.89 -12.79
C ASP A 28 4.41 -5.21 -13.00
N ASP A 29 5.31 -4.48 -12.35
CA ASP A 29 6.76 -4.71 -12.36
C ASP A 29 7.18 -5.90 -11.46
N GLY A 30 6.22 -6.59 -10.84
CA GLY A 30 6.44 -7.67 -9.90
C GLY A 30 6.76 -7.20 -8.48
N TYR A 31 6.71 -5.89 -8.21
CA TYR A 31 6.95 -5.36 -6.88
C TYR A 31 5.73 -5.57 -5.97
N GLU A 32 5.95 -6.19 -4.81
CA GLU A 32 4.90 -6.44 -3.82
C GLU A 32 5.13 -5.59 -2.56
N THR A 33 4.06 -5.12 -1.93
CA THR A 33 4.08 -4.57 -0.57
C THR A 33 3.03 -5.24 0.28
N LYS A 34 3.31 -5.45 1.56
CA LYS A 34 2.40 -6.02 2.55
C LYS A 34 2.26 -5.06 3.70
N THR A 35 1.08 -4.53 3.90
CA THR A 35 0.76 -3.63 5.00
C THR A 35 -0.12 -4.33 6.02
N LYS A 36 0.19 -4.20 7.31
CA LYS A 36 -0.69 -4.67 8.38
C LYS A 36 -0.67 -3.71 9.55
N THR A 37 -1.86 -3.37 10.02
CA THR A 37 -2.02 -2.60 11.24
C THR A 37 -1.78 -3.51 12.45
N ASP A 38 -0.88 -3.10 13.33
CA ASP A 38 -0.61 -3.78 14.58
C ASP A 38 -1.60 -3.38 15.69
N TRP A 39 -1.48 -4.03 16.86
CA TRP A 39 -2.35 -3.77 18.01
C TRP A 39 -2.18 -2.36 18.61
N GLN A 40 -1.09 -1.68 18.30
CA GLN A 40 -0.81 -0.31 18.74
C GLN A 40 -1.30 0.73 17.72
N GLY A 41 -1.83 0.28 16.58
CA GLY A 41 -2.34 1.14 15.51
C GLY A 41 -1.27 1.61 14.52
N TYR A 42 -0.09 0.97 14.48
CA TYR A 42 0.89 1.24 13.43
C TYR A 42 0.62 0.37 12.21
N ASP A 43 0.62 0.98 11.05
CA ASP A 43 0.68 0.31 9.76
C ASP A 43 2.11 -0.10 9.46
N VAL A 44 2.39 -1.39 9.60
CA VAL A 44 3.67 -1.98 9.25
C VAL A 44 3.62 -2.40 7.79
N THR A 45 4.33 -1.68 6.93
CA THR A 45 4.44 -2.00 5.49
C THR A 45 5.79 -2.61 5.18
N THR A 46 5.81 -3.85 4.72
CA THR A 46 7.01 -4.54 4.25
C THR A 46 6.98 -4.63 2.73
N ASP A 47 8.04 -4.21 2.05
CA ASP A 47 8.15 -4.36 0.61
C ASP A 47 8.78 -5.68 0.17
N GLY A 48 8.67 -6.00 -1.12
CA GLY A 48 9.14 -7.25 -1.72
C GLY A 48 10.66 -7.43 -1.66
N LYS A 49 11.43 -6.38 -1.36
CA LYS A 49 12.88 -6.43 -1.10
C LYS A 49 13.21 -6.63 0.39
N GLY A 50 12.20 -6.67 1.25
CA GLY A 50 12.33 -6.91 2.69
C GLY A 50 12.57 -5.65 3.53
N ASN A 51 12.51 -4.44 2.97
CA ASN A 51 12.50 -3.24 3.81
C ASN A 51 11.14 -3.14 4.48
N THR A 52 11.14 -2.68 5.73
CA THR A 52 9.92 -2.48 6.51
C THR A 52 9.86 -1.02 6.92
N GLN A 53 8.70 -0.42 6.70
CA GLN A 53 8.39 0.95 7.09
C GLN A 53 7.23 0.89 8.08
N LYS A 54 7.31 1.63 9.18
CA LYS A 54 6.22 1.67 10.16
C LYS A 54 5.61 3.06 10.17
N CYS A 55 4.35 3.13 9.81
CA CYS A 55 3.62 4.40 9.79
C CYS A 55 2.50 4.39 10.84
N LYS A 56 2.16 5.55 11.39
CA LYS A 56 0.94 5.74 12.19
C LYS A 56 0.40 7.13 12.00
N THR A 57 -0.90 7.26 12.21
CA THR A 57 -1.53 8.58 12.37
C THR A 57 -1.27 9.07 13.80
N ASP A 58 -0.68 10.26 13.94
CA ASP A 58 -0.53 10.91 15.23
C ASP A 58 -1.88 11.49 15.74
N TRP A 59 -1.90 11.97 16.98
CA TRP A 59 -3.11 12.56 17.57
C TRP A 59 -3.53 13.87 16.90
N GLN A 60 -2.65 14.50 16.11
CA GLN A 60 -2.93 15.70 15.31
C GLN A 60 -3.48 15.36 13.92
N GLY A 61 -3.51 14.08 13.55
CA GLY A 61 -3.97 13.59 12.25
C GLY A 61 -2.89 13.48 11.18
N ASN A 62 -1.60 13.67 11.50
CA ASN A 62 -0.52 13.50 10.52
C ASN A 62 -0.13 12.03 10.40
N TYR A 63 0.06 11.56 9.17
CA TYR A 63 0.58 10.23 8.89
C TYR A 63 2.11 10.26 8.92
N VAL A 64 2.70 9.74 10.00
CA VAL A 64 4.15 9.76 10.26
C VAL A 64 4.72 8.36 10.10
N CYS A 65 5.83 8.23 9.35
CA CYS A 65 6.53 6.96 9.13
C CYS A 65 7.95 7.02 9.72
N ASP A 66 8.34 5.95 10.40
CA ASP A 66 9.66 5.66 10.98
C ASP A 66 10.37 4.53 10.19
#